data_AF-A0A060LV96-F1
#
_entry.id   AF-A0A060LV96-F1
#
_cell.length_a   1.000
_cell.length_b   1.000
_cell.length_c   1.000
_cell.angle_alpha   90.00
_cell.angle_beta   90.00
_cell.angle_gamma   90.00
#
_symmetry.space_group_name_H-M   'P 1'
#
loop_
_entity.id
_entity.type
_entity.pdbx_description
1 polymer ?
#
loop_
_entity_poly.entity_id
_entity_poly.type
_entity_poly.pdbx_seq_one_letter_code
_entity_poly.pdbx_strand_id
1 'polypeptide(L)'
;MKIIQLLLQVLFLYGLSVIGDFLSRWLNLTIPGSIIGFLLLLLLLSTKIIPESWVETGATALLFVLPLLFIPFNLGVMQYPELLSTTGFLLFLSVIVSTLLSMIGIGHFCQWYERNRGEWDG
;
A
#
# COMPACT_ATOMS: atom_id res chain seq x y z
N MET A 1 6.94 -21.53 -20.35
CA MET A 1 7.33 -21.61 -18.93
C MET A 1 7.14 -20.30 -18.14
N LYS A 2 6.58 -19.22 -18.73
CA LYS A 2 6.36 -17.93 -18.04
C LYS A 2 5.30 -17.98 -16.92
N ILE A 3 4.27 -18.81 -17.07
CA ILE A 3 3.21 -19.00 -16.07
C ILE A 3 3.75 -19.57 -14.75
N ILE A 4 4.72 -20.49 -14.81
CA ILE A 4 5.33 -21.09 -13.62
C ILE A 4 6.11 -20.03 -12.84
N GLN A 5 6.86 -19.17 -13.53
CA GLN A 5 7.58 -18.05 -12.91
C GLN A 5 6.61 -17.05 -12.25
N LEU A 6 5.51 -16.70 -12.94
CA LEU A 6 4.47 -15.83 -12.38
C LEU A 6 3.87 -16.42 -11.11
N LEU A 7 3.46 -17.70 -11.13
CA LEU A 7 2.90 -18.37 -9.97
C LEU A 7 3.89 -18.40 -8.79
N LEU A 8 5.17 -18.65 -9.08
CA LEU A 8 6.22 -18.67 -8.05
C LEU A 8 6.45 -17.27 -7.44
N GLN A 9 6.46 -16.21 -8.26
CA GLN A 9 6.59 -14.83 -7.78
C GLN A 9 5.37 -14.40 -6.94
N VAL A 10 4.16 -14.75 -7.37
CA VAL A 10 2.93 -14.48 -6.59
C VAL A 10 2.94 -15.25 -5.27
N LEU A 11 3.36 -16.51 -5.29
CA LEU A 11 3.48 -17.32 -4.07
C LEU A 11 4.52 -16.74 -3.11
N PHE A 12 5.64 -16.25 -3.64
CA PHE A 12 6.67 -15.57 -2.86
C PHE A 12 6.12 -14.28 -2.20
N LEU A 13 5.44 -13.42 -2.97
CA LEU A 13 4.80 -12.21 -2.45
C LEU A 13 3.73 -12.52 -1.39
N TYR A 14 2.93 -13.56 -1.62
CA TYR A 14 1.95 -14.04 -0.64
C TYR A 14 2.63 -14.56 0.64
N GLY A 15 3.73 -15.32 0.50
CA GLY A 15 4.54 -15.79 1.63
C GLY A 15 5.06 -14.64 2.49
N LEU A 16 5.54 -13.55 1.89
CA LEU A 16 5.93 -12.34 2.62
C LEU A 16 4.76 -11.73 3.40
N SER A 17 3.56 -11.71 2.82
CA SER A 17 2.37 -11.23 3.53
C SER A 17 1.99 -12.12 4.71
N VAL A 18 2.14 -13.45 4.60
CA VAL A 18 1.89 -14.40 5.70
C VAL A 18 2.91 -14.22 6.82
N ILE A 19 4.19 -14.05 6.48
CA ILE A 19 5.24 -13.75 7.45
C ILE A 19 4.96 -12.42 8.14
N GLY A 20 4.51 -11.41 7.38
CA GLY A 20 4.11 -10.12 7.92
C GLY A 20 2.93 -10.22 8.89
N ASP A 21 1.93 -11.07 8.60
CA ASP A 21 0.80 -11.31 9.52
C ASP A 21 1.25 -12.02 10.80
N PHE A 22 2.11 -13.04 10.67
CA PHE A 22 2.70 -13.71 11.82
C PHE A 22 3.48 -12.72 12.70
N LEU A 23 4.29 -11.85 12.08
CA LEU A 23 5.08 -10.85 12.79
C LEU A 23 4.19 -9.78 13.44
N SER A 24 3.12 -9.35 12.76
CA SER A 24 2.14 -8.41 13.31
C SER A 24 1.51 -8.94 14.60
N ARG A 25 1.08 -10.21 14.57
CA ARG A 25 0.49 -10.88 15.75
C ARG A 25 1.51 -11.07 16.87
N TRP A 26 2.74 -11.46 16.53
CA TRP A 26 3.79 -11.68 17.53
C TRP A 26 4.19 -10.37 18.23
N LEU A 27 4.27 -9.27 17.47
CA LEU A 27 4.60 -7.94 17.98
C LEU A 27 3.38 -7.15 18.51
N ASN A 28 2.17 -7.71 18.45
CA ASN A 28 0.90 -7.05 18.80
C ASN A 28 0.71 -5.69 18.11
N LEU A 29 1.04 -5.61 16.83
CA LEU A 29 0.87 -4.38 16.04
C LEU A 29 -0.56 -4.30 15.48
N THR A 30 -1.16 -3.11 15.49
CA THR A 30 -2.48 -2.83 14.89
C THR A 30 -2.43 -2.70 13.36
N ILE A 31 -1.28 -3.00 12.74
CA ILE A 31 -1.04 -2.80 11.33
C ILE A 31 -1.31 -4.11 10.57
N PRO A 32 -2.01 -4.08 9.41
CA PRO A 32 -2.20 -5.26 8.58
C PRO A 32 -0.87 -5.94 8.21
N GLY A 33 -0.85 -7.27 8.28
CA GLY A 33 0.34 -8.06 7.92
C GLY A 33 0.85 -7.81 6.49
N SER A 34 -0.02 -7.43 5.56
CA SER A 34 0.35 -7.07 4.19
C SER A 34 1.27 -5.84 4.10
N ILE A 35 1.09 -4.85 4.99
CA ILE A 35 1.97 -3.67 5.06
C ILE A 35 3.35 -4.08 5.57
N ILE A 36 3.40 -4.96 6.57
CA ILE A 36 4.67 -5.51 7.07
C ILE A 36 5.35 -6.35 5.99
N GLY A 37 4.60 -7.18 5.25
CA GLY A 37 5.10 -7.93 4.10
C GLY A 37 5.70 -7.03 3.01
N PHE A 38 5.06 -5.87 2.76
CA PHE A 38 5.60 -4.84 1.86
C PHE A 38 6.91 -4.23 2.38
N LEU A 39 7.00 -3.92 3.67
CA LEU A 39 8.25 -3.43 4.29
C LEU A 39 9.36 -4.49 4.24
N LEU A 40 9.03 -5.76 4.43
CA LEU A 40 9.98 -6.86 4.26
C LEU A 40 10.47 -6.94 2.82
N LEU A 41 9.57 -6.90 1.84
CA LEU A 41 9.95 -6.85 0.42
C LEU A 41 10.89 -5.67 0.14
N LEU A 42 10.57 -4.49 0.65
CA LEU A 42 11.41 -3.29 0.52
C LEU A 42 12.80 -3.51 1.10
N LEU A 43 12.93 -4.13 2.28
CA LEU A 43 14.22 -4.48 2.87
C LEU A 43 15.00 -5.48 2.00
N LEU A 44 14.34 -6.50 1.46
CA LEU A 44 14.97 -7.50 0.59
C LEU A 44 15.48 -6.89 -0.73
N LEU A 45 14.73 -5.94 -1.30
CA LEU A 45 15.15 -5.21 -2.50
C LEU A 45 16.26 -4.20 -2.18
N SER A 46 16.15 -3.46 -1.07
CA SER A 46 17.14 -2.47 -0.64
C SER A 46 18.50 -3.12 -0.33
N THR A 47 18.50 -4.31 0.27
CA THR A 47 19.71 -5.11 0.53
C THR A 47 20.25 -5.82 -0.72
N LYS A 48 19.59 -5.67 -1.88
CA LYS A 48 19.91 -6.33 -3.17
C LYS A 48 20.01 -7.86 -3.08
N ILE A 49 19.38 -8.48 -2.08
CA ILE A 49 19.31 -9.94 -1.97
C ILE A 49 18.52 -10.51 -3.14
N ILE A 50 17.48 -9.79 -3.58
CA ILE A 50 16.64 -10.16 -4.72
C ILE A 50 16.65 -9.00 -5.72
N PRO A 51 16.96 -9.25 -7.00
CA PRO A 51 16.84 -8.23 -8.04
C PRO A 51 15.37 -7.92 -8.31
N GLU A 52 15.04 -6.63 -8.49
CA GLU A 52 13.65 -6.17 -8.71
C GLU A 52 12.98 -6.88 -9.90
N SER A 53 13.74 -7.14 -10.96
CA SER A 53 13.28 -7.78 -12.19
C SER A 53 12.78 -9.21 -11.96
N TRP A 54 13.17 -9.85 -10.85
CA TRP A 54 12.68 -11.17 -10.50
C TRP A 54 11.27 -11.14 -9.92
N VAL A 55 10.84 -10.06 -9.26
CA VAL A 55 9.49 -9.95 -8.64
C VAL A 55 8.51 -9.17 -9.53
N GLU A 56 9.03 -8.37 -10.46
CA GLU A 56 8.29 -7.42 -11.28
C GLU A 56 7.07 -8.02 -11.99
N THR A 57 7.19 -9.20 -12.60
CA THR A 57 6.11 -9.80 -13.39
C THR A 57 4.91 -10.19 -12.51
N GLY A 58 5.16 -10.83 -11.36
CA GLY A 58 4.13 -11.25 -10.41
C GLY A 58 3.50 -10.07 -9.68
N ALA A 59 4.30 -9.08 -9.30
CA ALA A 59 3.80 -7.83 -8.72
C ALA A 59 2.89 -7.08 -9.71
N THR A 60 3.32 -6.94 -10.96
CA THR A 60 2.53 -6.29 -12.03
C THR A 60 1.22 -7.04 -12.30
N ALA A 61 1.26 -8.38 -12.31
CA ALA A 61 0.05 -9.19 -12.47
C ALA A 61 -0.96 -8.98 -11.33
N LEU A 62 -0.50 -8.91 -10.08
CA LEU A 62 -1.37 -8.61 -8.92
C LEU A 62 -1.95 -7.19 -9.01
N LEU A 63 -1.14 -6.20 -9.38
CA LEU A 63 -1.59 -4.83 -9.61
C LEU A 63 -2.64 -4.75 -10.73
N PHE A 64 -2.51 -5.59 -11.77
CA PHE A 64 -3.49 -5.65 -12.85
C PHE A 64 -4.84 -6.25 -12.41
N VAL A 65 -4.85 -7.09 -11.38
CA VAL A 65 -6.08 -7.64 -10.79
C VAL A 65 -6.72 -6.67 -9.78
N LEU A 66 -5.96 -5.71 -9.21
CA LEU A 66 -6.47 -4.75 -8.24
C LEU A 66 -7.74 -3.99 -8.70
N PRO A 67 -7.86 -3.50 -9.95
CA PRO A 67 -9.10 -2.90 -10.46
C PRO A 67 -10.32 -3.81 -10.36
N LEU A 68 -10.15 -5.12 -10.57
CA LEU A 68 -11.23 -6.10 -10.44
C LEU A 68 -11.74 -6.16 -8.99
N LEU A 69 -10.86 -5.98 -8.00
CA LEU A 69 -11.22 -5.95 -6.58
C LEU A 69 -11.96 -4.67 -6.18
N PHE A 70 -11.81 -3.57 -6.93
CA PHE A 70 -12.59 -2.35 -6.69
C PHE A 70 -14.06 -2.49 -7.09
N ILE A 71 -14.38 -3.37 -8.05
CA ILE A 71 -15.76 -3.60 -8.48
C ILE A 71 -16.66 -4.03 -7.30
N PRO A 72 -16.39 -5.13 -6.57
CA PRO A 72 -17.22 -5.54 -5.44
C PRO A 72 -17.20 -4.53 -4.30
N PHE A 73 -16.06 -3.86 -4.06
CA PHE A 73 -15.96 -2.80 -3.06
C PHE A 73 -16.93 -1.63 -3.36
N ASN A 74 -16.96 -1.16 -4.62
CA ASN A 74 -17.84 -0.07 -5.04
C ASN A 74 -19.32 -0.46 -5.09
N LEU A 75 -19.63 -1.71 -5.45
CA LEU A 75 -21.00 -2.20 -5.47
C LEU A 75 -21.63 -2.22 -4.06
N GLY A 76 -20.84 -2.44 -3.01
CA GLY A 76 -21.32 -2.34 -1.63
C GLY A 76 -21.81 -0.94 -1.25
N VAL A 77 -21.23 0.11 -1.83
CA VAL A 77 -21.63 1.51 -1.59
C VAL A 77 -23.03 1.79 -2.14
N MET A 78 -23.42 1.14 -3.25
CA MET A 78 -24.75 1.32 -3.85
C MET A 78 -25.90 0.87 -2.93
N GLN A 79 -25.62 0.05 -1.91
CA GLN A 79 -26.62 -0.36 -0.91
C GLN A 79 -26.99 0.77 0.06
N TYR A 80 -26.26 1.88 0.06
CA TYR A 80 -26.45 3.01 0.97
C TYR A 80 -26.76 4.30 0.19
N PRO A 81 -28.01 4.49 -0.28
CA PRO A 81 -28.38 5.67 -1.08
C PRO A 81 -28.26 7.00 -0.31
N GLU A 82 -28.23 6.97 1.02
CA GLU A 82 -27.95 8.14 1.85
C GLU A 82 -26.55 8.74 1.60
N LEU A 83 -25.58 7.92 1.18
CA LEU A 83 -24.24 8.38 0.76
C LEU A 83 -24.27 9.16 -0.57
N LEU A 84 -25.38 9.12 -1.31
CA LEU A 84 -25.60 9.92 -2.53
C LEU A 84 -26.48 11.15 -2.26
N SER A 85 -26.96 11.32 -1.03
CA SER A 85 -27.73 12.49 -0.60
C SER A 85 -26.81 13.68 -0.24
N THR A 86 -27.40 14.81 0.16
CA THR A 86 -26.66 15.99 0.65
C THR A 86 -25.64 15.64 1.75
N THR A 87 -25.99 14.71 2.65
CA THR A 87 -25.08 14.24 3.70
C THR A 87 -23.85 13.56 3.11
N GLY A 88 -24.03 12.76 2.07
CA GLY A 88 -22.95 12.13 1.31
C GLY A 88 -22.03 13.13 0.62
N PHE A 89 -22.59 14.22 0.09
CA PHE A 89 -21.80 15.31 -0.48
C PHE A 89 -20.92 16.00 0.56
N LEU A 90 -21.44 16.26 1.78
CA LEU A 90 -20.65 16.82 2.87
C LEU A 90 -19.53 15.85 3.31
N LEU A 91 -19.81 14.54 3.36
CA LEU A 91 -18.80 13.52 3.66
C LEU A 91 -17.70 13.47 2.60
N PHE A 92 -18.08 13.48 1.32
CA PHE A 92 -17.13 13.51 0.21
C PHE A 92 -16.22 14.74 0.27
N LEU A 93 -16.81 15.91 0.53
CA LEU A 93 -16.04 17.16 0.69
C LEU A 93 -15.09 17.08 1.90
N SER A 94 -15.55 16.53 3.02
CA SER A 94 -14.71 16.33 4.22
C SER A 94 -13.52 15.41 3.94
N VAL A 95 -13.72 14.30 3.22
CA VAL A 95 -12.64 13.38 2.84
C VAL A 95 -11.62 14.07 1.93
N ILE A 96 -12.07 14.80 0.91
CA ILE A 96 -11.17 15.56 0.02
C ILE A 96 -10.36 16.57 0.82
N VAL A 97 -11.02 17.41 1.62
CA VAL A 97 -10.34 18.45 2.40
C VAL A 97 -9.35 17.84 3.38
N SER A 98 -9.72 16.78 4.09
CA SER A 98 -8.83 16.09 5.03
C SER A 98 -7.62 15.45 4.34
N THR A 99 -7.81 14.88 3.15
CA THR A 99 -6.76 14.22 2.38
C THR A 99 -5.79 15.26 1.82
N LEU A 100 -6.29 16.37 1.29
CA LEU A 100 -5.45 17.48 0.82
C LEU A 100 -4.66 18.09 1.98
N LEU A 101 -5.30 18.35 3.12
CA LEU A 101 -4.63 18.84 4.32
C LEU A 101 -3.55 17.88 4.82
N SER A 102 -3.85 16.58 4.87
CA SER A 102 -2.89 15.56 5.29
C SER A 102 -1.70 15.47 4.32
N MET A 103 -1.94 15.47 3.02
CA MET A 103 -0.90 15.43 2.00
C MET A 103 -0.01 16.67 2.03
N ILE A 104 -0.59 17.86 2.19
CA ILE A 104 0.15 19.12 2.36
C ILE A 104 0.95 19.10 3.66
N GLY A 105 0.35 18.66 4.77
CA GLY A 105 0.99 18.59 6.07
C GLY A 105 2.20 17.64 6.08
N ILE A 106 2.03 16.41 5.58
CA ILE A 106 3.11 15.43 5.44
C ILE A 106 4.17 15.93 4.45
N GLY A 107 3.76 16.53 3.34
CA GLY A 107 4.67 17.12 2.35
C GLY A 107 5.56 18.20 2.95
N HIS A 108 4.98 19.16 3.68
CA HIS A 108 5.75 20.17 4.41
C HIS A 108 6.64 19.58 5.50
N PHE A 109 6.15 18.57 6.23
CA PHE A 109 6.95 17.90 7.25
C PHE A 109 8.17 17.20 6.67
N CYS A 110 8.02 16.44 5.58
CA CYS A 110 9.13 15.80 4.87
C CYS A 110 10.11 16.84 4.31
N GLN A 111 9.63 17.90 3.66
CA GLN A 111 10.49 18.96 3.12
C GLN A 111 11.25 19.70 4.23
N TRP A 112 10.60 19.95 5.37
CA TRP A 112 11.25 20.53 6.54
C TRP A 112 12.34 19.61 7.08
N TYR A 113 12.05 18.31 7.21
CA TYR A 113 13.02 17.33 7.68
C TYR A 113 14.23 17.19 6.74
N GLU A 114 14.01 17.19 5.42
CA GLU A 114 15.07 17.16 4.42
C GLU A 114 15.92 18.44 4.44
N ARG A 115 15.28 19.61 4.55
CA ARG A 115 15.99 20.89 4.66
C ARG A 115 16.91 20.94 5.88
N ASN A 116 16.44 20.44 7.02
CA ASN A 116 17.24 20.39 8.25
C ASN A 116 18.33 19.29 8.24
N ARG A 117 18.24 18.27 7.37
CA ARG A 117 19.30 17.27 7.18
C ARG A 117 20.36 17.71 6.16
N GLY A 118 20.02 18.58 5.22
CA GLY A 118 20.96 19.14 4.23
C GLY A 118 22.06 20.06 4.80
N GLU A 119 22.04 20.33 6.11
CA GLU A 119 23.06 21.11 6.82
C GLU A 119 24.21 20.26 7.41
N TRP A 120 24.21 18.94 7.18
CA TRP A 120 25.23 17.99 7.68
C TRP A 120 26.08 17.35 6.56
N ASP A 121 25.88 17.76 5.31
CA ASP A 121 26.67 17.34 4.12
C ASP A 121 27.53 18.50 3.56
N GLY A 122 28.00 19.41 4.45
CA GLY A 122 28.89 20.54 4.15
C GLY A 122 30.27 20.39 4.77
#